data_AF-A0A660T9T9-F1
#
_entry.id   AF-A0A660T9T9-F1
#
_cell.length_a   1.000
_cell.length_b   1.000
_cell.length_c   1.000
_cell.angle_alpha   90.00
_cell.angle_beta   90.00
_cell.angle_gamma   90.00
#
_symmetry.space_group_name_H-M   'P 1'
#
loop_
_entity.id
_entity.type
_entity.pdbx_description
1 polymer ?
#
loop_
_entity_poly.entity_id
_entity_poly.type
_entity_poly.pdbx_seq_one_letter_code
_entity_poly.pdbx_strand_id
1 'polypeptide(L)' 'MIEVLHNYVPGYRFLVEPIMEGNTITTVIEVEGLGDYLPTYSGNLDIINSAAVAVGERFAQKLSGGTARG' A
#
# COMPACT_ATOMS: atom_id res chain seq x y z
N MET A 1 4.94 -3.22 9.29
CA MET A 1 4.90 -2.86 7.86
C MET A 1 3.55 -3.21 7.23
N ILE A 2 3.13 -4.50 7.22
CA ILE A 2 1.85 -4.91 6.63
C ILE A 2 0.65 -4.13 7.20
N GLU A 3 0.58 -3.96 8.51
CA GLU A 3 -0.50 -3.18 9.16
C GLU A 3 -0.64 -1.76 8.60
N VAL A 4 0.46 -1.13 8.18
CA VAL A 4 0.43 0.19 7.55
C VAL A 4 -0.16 0.10 6.15
N LEU A 5 0.22 -0.93 5.37
CA LEU A 5 -0.25 -1.15 4.01
C LEU A 5 -1.73 -1.50 3.95
N HIS A 6 -2.28 -2.17 4.97
CA HIS A 6 -3.71 -2.48 5.05
C HIS A 6 -4.60 -1.24 5.08
N ASN A 7 -4.09 -0.07 5.49
CA ASN A 7 -4.84 1.18 5.38
C ASN A 7 -5.05 1.65 3.93
N TYR A 8 -4.30 1.10 2.98
CA TYR A 8 -4.32 1.49 1.57
C TYR A 8 -4.77 0.34 0.65
N VAL A 9 -4.35 -0.89 0.95
CA VAL A 9 -4.68 -2.11 0.19
C VAL A 9 -4.90 -3.26 1.18
N PRO A 10 -6.14 -3.47 1.68
CA PRO A 10 -6.46 -4.51 2.65
C PRO A 10 -6.11 -5.94 2.17
N GLY A 11 -6.13 -6.16 0.85
CA GLY A 11 -5.79 -7.46 0.24
C GLY A 11 -4.30 -7.81 0.23
N TYR A 12 -3.41 -6.93 0.70
CA TYR A 12 -1.96 -7.20 0.79
C TYR A 12 -1.66 -8.18 1.92
N ARG A 13 -1.10 -9.36 1.60
CA ARG A 13 -0.80 -10.40 2.59
C ARG A 13 0.45 -11.19 2.24
N PHE A 14 1.08 -11.79 3.25
CA PHE A 14 2.06 -12.85 3.01
C PHE A 14 1.34 -14.10 2.53
N LEU A 15 1.88 -14.72 1.47
CA LEU A 15 1.37 -16.00 0.98
C LEU A 15 1.94 -17.18 1.78
N VAL A 16 3.18 -17.02 2.26
CA VAL A 16 3.88 -17.95 3.14
C VAL A 16 4.67 -17.17 4.17
N GLU A 17 5.00 -17.81 5.30
CA GLU A 17 5.89 -17.24 6.31
C GLU A 17 7.24 -16.80 5.69
N PRO A 18 7.81 -15.67 6.11
CA PRO A 18 9.12 -15.22 5.63
C PRO A 18 10.19 -16.30 5.80
N ILE A 19 10.91 -16.58 4.71
CA ILE A 19 11.95 -17.61 4.68
C ILE A 19 13.30 -16.93 4.94
N MET A 20 14.03 -17.42 5.94
CA MET A 20 15.37 -16.92 6.30
C MET A 20 16.45 -17.92 5.89
N GLU A 21 17.39 -17.47 5.06
CA GLU A 21 18.54 -18.27 4.62
C GLU A 21 19.83 -17.45 4.79
N GLY A 22 20.60 -17.76 5.84
CA GLY A 22 21.80 -17.01 6.20
C GLY A 22 21.46 -15.56 6.52
N ASN A 23 21.93 -14.62 5.67
CA ASN A 23 21.67 -13.19 5.81
C ASN A 23 20.61 -12.67 4.80
N THR A 24 19.90 -13.57 4.13
CA THR A 24 18.84 -13.24 3.16
C THR A 24 17.48 -13.58 3.77
N ILE A 25 16.52 -12.65 3.61
CA ILE A 25 15.12 -12.87 3.96
C ILE A 25 14.30 -12.78 2.67
N THR A 26 13.56 -13.83 2.36
CA THR A 26 12.64 -13.90 1.23
C THR A 26 11.20 -13.82 1.72
N THR A 27 10.45 -12.86 1.21
CA THR A 27 9.01 -12.71 1.48
C THR A 27 8.21 -12.95 0.20
N VAL A 28 7.18 -13.78 0.27
CA VAL A 28 6.22 -13.96 -0.84
C VAL A 28 4.92 -13.31 -0.46
N ILE A 29 4.40 -12.46 -1.33
CA ILE A 29 3.19 -11.68 -1.09
C ILE A 29 2.15 -11.91 -2.18
N GLU A 30 0.90 -11.76 -1.80
CA GLU A 30 -0.23 -11.62 -2.71
C GLU A 30 -0.88 -10.27 -2.49
N VAL A 31 -1.35 -9.67 -3.59
CA VAL A 31 -2.07 -8.40 -3.58
C VAL A 31 -3.38 -8.62 -4.31
N GLU A 32 -4.46 -8.68 -3.55
CA GLU A 32 -5.82 -8.69 -4.07
C GLU A 32 -6.35 -7.25 -4.11
N GLY A 33 -6.85 -6.83 -5.28
CA GLY A 33 -7.44 -5.51 -5.45
C GLY A 33 -8.84 -5.44 -4.83
N LEU A 34 -9.26 -4.22 -4.48
CA LEU A 34 -10.54 -3.95 -3.82
C LEU A 34 -11.77 -4.33 -4.66
N GLY A 35 -11.64 -4.39 -5.99
CA GLY A 35 -12.75 -4.74 -6.86
C GLY A 35 -13.67 -3.56 -7.23
N ASP A 36 -13.31 -2.33 -6.86
CA ASP A 36 -14.18 -1.15 -7.00
C ASP A 36 -14.49 -0.77 -8.46
N TYR A 37 -13.53 -0.98 -9.36
CA TYR A 37 -13.68 -0.72 -10.81
C TYR A 37 -13.08 -1.84 -11.66
N LEU A 38 -11.89 -2.32 -11.29
CA LEU A 38 -11.23 -3.46 -11.93
C LEU A 38 -11.55 -4.76 -11.16
N PRO A 39 -11.49 -5.93 -11.80
CA PRO A 39 -11.64 -7.21 -11.11
C PRO A 39 -10.63 -7.38 -9.96
N THR A 40 -10.99 -8.13 -8.91
CA THR A 40 -10.17 -8.30 -7.69
C THR A 40 -8.78 -8.90 -7.94
N TYR A 41 -8.60 -9.67 -9.01
CA TYR A 41 -7.27 -10.17 -9.40
C TYR A 41 -6.32 -9.08 -9.94
N SER A 42 -6.82 -7.86 -10.17
CA SER A 42 -6.03 -6.73 -10.69
C SER A 42 -5.32 -5.94 -9.59
N GLY A 43 -4.87 -6.62 -8.52
CA GLY A 43 -4.27 -5.97 -7.35
C GLY A 43 -2.96 -5.24 -7.63
N ASN A 44 -2.26 -5.58 -8.72
CA ASN A 44 -1.10 -4.84 -9.21
C ASN A 44 -1.44 -3.39 -9.62
N LEU A 45 -2.64 -3.16 -10.14
CA LEU A 45 -3.09 -1.81 -10.52
C LEU A 45 -3.64 -1.07 -9.30
N ASP A 46 -4.36 -1.77 -8.44
CA ASP A 46 -4.96 -1.20 -7.25
C ASP A 46 -3.88 -0.67 -6.29
N ILE A 47 -2.80 -1.43 -6.07
CA ILE A 47 -1.68 -0.97 -5.23
C ILE A 47 -0.97 0.27 -5.77
N ILE A 48 -0.85 0.41 -7.10
CA ILE A 48 -0.26 1.60 -7.73
C ILE A 48 -1.17 2.81 -7.49
N ASN A 49 -2.48 2.63 -7.69
CA ASN A 49 -3.46 3.70 -7.53
C ASN A 49 -3.56 4.14 -6.07
N SER A 50 -3.69 3.21 -5.11
CA SER A 50 -3.75 3.53 -3.69
C SER A 50 -2.49 4.26 -3.21
N ALA A 51 -1.31 3.87 -3.71
CA ALA A 51 -0.06 4.57 -3.41
C ALA A 51 -0.07 6.00 -3.98
N ALA A 52 -0.52 6.19 -5.22
CA ALA A 52 -0.60 7.51 -5.85
C ALA A 52 -1.56 8.45 -5.10
N VAL A 53 -2.73 7.95 -4.68
CA VAL A 53 -3.71 8.70 -3.87
C VAL A 53 -3.09 9.10 -2.54
N ALA A 54 -2.47 8.17 -1.81
CA ALA A 54 -1.84 8.45 -0.52
C ALA A 54 -0.73 9.52 -0.62
N VAL A 55 0.07 9.50 -1.69
CA VAL A 55 1.09 10.52 -1.96
C VAL A 55 0.43 11.87 -2.25
N GLY A 56 -0.62 11.90 -3.08
CA GLY A 56 -1.38 13.11 -3.39
C GLY A 56 -2.00 13.76 -2.15
N GLU A 57 -2.63 12.96 -1.29
CA GLU A 57 -3.21 13.43 -0.03
C GLU A 57 -2.15 14.03 0.91
N ARG A 58 -1.01 13.34 1.09
CA ARG A 58 0.10 13.86 1.89
C ARG A 58 0.67 15.16 1.33
N PHE A 59 0.71 15.31 0.01
CA PHE A 59 1.15 16.55 -0.64
C PHE A 59 0.13 17.68 -0.41
N ALA A 60 -1.16 17.41 -0.58
CA ALA A 60 -2.23 18.37 -0.33
C ALA A 60 -2.27 18.82 1.14
N GLN A 61 -2.03 17.91 2.10
CA GLN A 61 -1.90 18.25 3.52
C GLN A 61 -0.74 19.22 3.78
N LYS A 62 0.42 19.03 3.13
CA LYS A 62 1.56 19.96 3.25
C LYS A 62 1.26 21.33 2.67
N LEU A 63 0.54 21.39 1.55
CA LEU A 63 0.12 22.65 0.93
C LEU A 63 -0.91 23.39 1.80
N SER A 64 -1.88 22.66 2.35
CA SER A 64 -2.97 23.23 3.15
C SER A 64 -2.52 23.63 4.56
N GLY A 65 -1.47 22.99 5.11
CA GLY A 65 -0.85 23.32 6.40
C GLY A 65 0.23 24.41 6.34
N GLY A 66 0.50 24.98 5.16
CA GLY A 66 1.53 26.01 4.95
C GLY A 66 1.16 27.44 5.34
N THR A 67 -0.07 27.69 5.80
CA THR A 67 -0.51 29.03 6.24
C THR A 67 -1.39 28.95 7.50
N ALA A 68 -0.80 28.48 8.60
CA ALA A 68 -1.31 28.71 9.94
C ALA A 68 -0.14 29.05 10.88
N ARG A 69 0.51 30.19 10.61
CA ARG A 69 1.20 30.96 11.64
C ARG A 69 0.41 32.25 11.82
N GLY A 70 -0.32 32.30 12.94
CA GLY A 70 -1.06 33.43 13.48
C GLY A 70 -1.51 33.04 14.88
#